data_AF-A0A7W0J584-F1
#
_entry.id   AF-A0A7W0J584-F1
#
_cell.length_a   1.000
_cell.length_b   1.000
_cell.length_c   1.000
_cell.angle_alpha   90.00
_cell.angle_beta   90.00
_cell.angle_gamma   90.00
#
_symmetry.space_group_name_H-M   'P 1'
#
loop_
_entity.id
_entity.type
_entity.pdbx_description
1 polymer ?
#
loop_
_entity_poly.entity_id
_entity_poly.type
_entity_poly.pdbx_seq_one_letter_code
_entity_poly.pdbx_strand_id
1 'polypeptide(L)'
;DFAYMAKNKSTEPSDEGSGGAGWLTKNELPEPAREIAETLKPGEISPALETRSRYMIIRLVERTGDEVEEFSKVKDAVNKACFNTKFKELFDKYVNQLKTDAQIKIYDEEVRSLEEKLQR
;
A
#
# COMPACT_ATOMS: atom_id res chain seq x y z
N ASP A 1 6.29 -21.43 20.61
CA ASP A 1 5.22 -20.48 20.30
C ASP A 1 5.71 -19.48 19.26
N PHE A 2 4.94 -19.25 18.20
CA PHE A 2 5.33 -18.36 17.10
C PHE A 2 5.31 -16.90 17.53
N ALA A 3 4.30 -16.48 18.31
CA ALA A 3 4.18 -15.10 18.79
C ALA A 3 5.38 -14.72 19.68
N TYR A 4 5.78 -15.62 20.59
CA TYR A 4 7.01 -15.44 21.36
C TYR A 4 8.26 -15.29 20.47
N MET A 5 8.41 -16.10 19.41
CA MET A 5 9.58 -15.99 18.53
C MET A 5 9.56 -14.71 17.70
N ALA A 6 8.41 -14.33 17.14
CA ALA A 6 8.24 -13.09 16.40
C ALA A 6 8.62 -11.88 17.28
N LYS A 7 8.11 -11.81 18.52
CA LYS A 7 8.40 -10.73 19.46
C LYS A 7 9.89 -10.61 19.83
N ASN A 8 10.60 -11.74 19.95
CA ASN A 8 11.99 -11.75 20.42
C ASN A 8 13.05 -11.75 19.32
N LYS A 9 12.67 -12.08 18.08
CA LYS A 9 13.63 -12.30 16.96
C LYS A 9 13.30 -11.51 15.70
N SER A 10 12.09 -10.98 15.56
CA SER A 10 11.75 -10.17 14.39
C SER A 10 12.51 -8.84 14.40
N THR A 11 12.93 -8.41 13.22
CA THR A 11 13.52 -7.08 12.98
C THR A 11 12.48 -6.08 12.46
N GLU A 12 11.25 -6.53 12.26
CA GLU A 12 10.14 -5.70 11.81
C GLU A 12 9.48 -5.00 13.01
N PRO A 13 9.23 -3.68 12.93
CA PRO A 13 8.45 -2.98 13.95
C PRO A 13 7.07 -3.60 14.04
N SER A 14 6.63 -3.99 15.24
CA SER A 14 5.26 -4.46 15.48
C SER A 14 4.53 -3.46 16.38
N ASP A 15 3.41 -2.92 15.88
CA ASP A 15 2.63 -1.93 16.63
C ASP A 15 1.80 -2.53 17.78
N GLU A 16 1.51 -3.85 17.76
CA GLU A 16 0.52 -4.45 18.65
C GLU A 16 1.08 -5.40 19.74
N GLY A 17 2.37 -5.36 20.05
CA GLY A 17 2.95 -6.12 21.19
C GLY A 17 2.88 -7.66 21.10
N SER A 18 2.21 -8.19 20.07
CA SER A 18 2.00 -9.61 19.74
C SER A 18 2.95 -10.13 18.65
N GLY A 19 3.73 -9.25 18.02
CA GLY A 19 4.59 -9.60 16.89
C GLY A 19 3.81 -9.99 15.63
N GLY A 20 2.50 -9.71 15.57
CA GLY A 20 1.64 -9.98 14.41
C GLY A 20 1.56 -8.80 13.44
N ALA A 21 1.33 -9.11 12.16
CA ALA A 21 1.20 -8.13 11.07
C ALA A 21 -0.24 -7.62 10.87
N GLY A 22 -1.17 -7.98 11.75
CA GLY A 22 -2.60 -7.65 11.61
C GLY A 22 -3.29 -8.36 10.44
N TRP A 23 -4.44 -7.82 10.03
CA TRP A 23 -5.15 -8.24 8.81
C TRP A 23 -4.54 -7.56 7.59
N LEU A 24 -4.08 -8.35 6.63
CA LEU A 24 -3.48 -7.86 5.40
C LEU A 24 -4.25 -8.40 4.19
N THR A 25 -4.49 -7.55 3.21
CA THR A 25 -4.99 -7.93 1.89
C THR A 25 -3.85 -8.48 1.04
N LYS A 26 -4.20 -9.25 -0.01
CA LYS A 26 -3.20 -9.81 -0.94
C LYS A 26 -2.30 -8.75 -1.58
N ASN A 27 -2.79 -7.52 -1.76
CA ASN A 27 -2.04 -6.43 -2.39
C ASN A 27 -1.05 -5.75 -1.43
N GLU A 28 -1.22 -5.92 -0.13
CA GLU A 28 -0.31 -5.39 0.89
C GLU A 28 0.87 -6.33 1.15
N LEU A 29 0.78 -7.61 0.71
CA LEU A 29 1.84 -8.59 0.85
C LEU A 29 2.86 -8.51 -0.29
N PRO A 30 4.18 -8.53 -0.01
CA PRO A 30 5.20 -8.65 -1.05
C PRO A 30 5.15 -10.04 -1.72
N GLU A 31 5.62 -10.13 -2.98
CA GLU A 31 5.48 -11.31 -3.85
C GLU A 31 5.76 -12.69 -3.18
N PRO A 32 6.89 -12.94 -2.49
CA PRO A 32 7.13 -14.26 -1.91
C PRO A 32 6.18 -14.56 -0.74
N ALA A 33 5.79 -13.53 0.02
CA ALA A 33 4.84 -13.67 1.11
C ALA A 33 3.44 -13.96 0.59
N ARG A 34 3.03 -13.29 -0.49
CA ARG A 34 1.72 -13.46 -1.11
C ARG A 34 1.54 -14.87 -1.66
N GLU A 35 2.51 -15.37 -2.41
CA GLU A 35 2.47 -16.73 -2.98
C GLU A 35 2.39 -17.79 -1.88
N ILE A 36 3.25 -17.72 -0.84
CA ILE A 36 3.20 -18.72 0.22
C ILE A 36 1.91 -18.61 1.02
N ALA A 37 1.42 -17.39 1.28
CA ALA A 37 0.21 -17.16 2.06
C ALA A 37 -1.02 -17.80 1.40
N GLU A 38 -1.06 -17.93 0.07
CA GLU A 38 -2.14 -18.62 -0.65
C GLU A 38 -2.14 -20.13 -0.41
N THR A 39 -0.96 -20.73 -0.25
CA THR A 39 -0.80 -22.18 -0.05
C THR A 39 -0.99 -22.65 1.39
N LEU A 40 -0.72 -21.77 2.37
CA LEU A 40 -0.89 -22.07 3.79
C LEU A 40 -2.36 -22.23 4.17
N LYS A 41 -2.63 -23.16 5.10
CA LYS A 41 -3.89 -23.24 5.85
C LYS A 41 -3.80 -22.45 7.15
N PRO A 42 -4.93 -21.97 7.70
CA PRO A 42 -4.95 -21.36 9.03
C PRO A 42 -4.25 -22.25 10.07
N GLY A 43 -3.33 -21.67 10.83
CA GLY A 43 -2.45 -22.34 11.80
C GLY A 43 -1.08 -22.76 11.26
N GLU A 44 -0.88 -22.85 9.93
CA GLU A 44 0.37 -23.31 9.34
C GLU A 44 1.45 -22.22 9.29
N ILE A 45 2.71 -22.67 9.35
CA ILE A 45 3.91 -21.82 9.28
C ILE A 45 4.65 -22.13 7.98
N SER A 46 5.09 -21.09 7.28
CA SER A 46 5.85 -21.20 6.04
C SER A 46 7.27 -21.74 6.27
N PRO A 47 7.92 -22.28 5.22
CA PRO A 47 9.38 -22.29 5.19
C PRO A 47 9.94 -20.86 5.23
N ALA A 48 11.25 -20.73 5.47
CA ALA A 48 11.93 -19.45 5.37
C ALA A 48 11.89 -18.95 3.93
N LEU A 49 11.32 -17.78 3.72
CA LEU A 49 11.28 -17.11 2.43
C LEU A 49 12.44 -16.13 2.36
N GLU A 50 13.15 -16.17 1.23
CA GLU A 50 14.24 -15.25 0.95
C GLU A 50 13.77 -14.17 -0.02
N THR A 51 14.01 -12.93 0.36
CA THR A 51 13.85 -11.77 -0.50
C THR A 51 15.23 -11.16 -0.74
N ARG A 52 15.37 -10.27 -1.73
CA ARG A 52 16.66 -9.68 -2.11
C ARG A 52 17.45 -9.03 -0.96
N SER A 53 16.79 -8.64 0.12
CA SER A 53 17.42 -7.97 1.27
C SER A 53 17.04 -8.54 2.64
N ARG A 54 16.14 -9.52 2.74
CA ARG A 54 15.56 -9.98 4.02
C ARG A 54 15.10 -11.44 3.96
N TYR A 55 15.05 -12.09 5.11
CA TYR A 55 14.35 -13.36 5.31
C TYR A 55 13.04 -13.13 6.06
N MET A 56 12.02 -13.93 5.76
CA MET A 56 10.74 -13.88 6.43
C MET A 56 10.16 -15.29 6.66
N ILE A 57 9.51 -15.47 7.81
CA ILE A 57 8.76 -16.68 8.16
C ILE A 57 7.36 -16.21 8.53
N ILE A 58 6.34 -16.82 7.92
CA ILE A 58 4.95 -16.38 8.02
C ILE A 58 4.15 -17.48 8.70
N ARG A 59 3.26 -17.11 9.63
CA ARG A 59 2.22 -17.99 10.14
C ARG A 59 0.87 -17.44 9.74
N LEU A 60 0.09 -18.22 8.99
CA LEU A 60 -1.28 -17.83 8.69
C LEU A 60 -2.13 -18.06 9.94
N VAL A 61 -2.66 -16.99 10.53
CA VAL A 61 -3.53 -17.11 11.71
C VAL A 61 -4.94 -17.49 11.28
N GLU A 62 -5.49 -16.70 10.37
CA GLU A 62 -6.85 -16.83 9.87
C GLU A 62 -6.90 -16.29 8.44
N ARG A 63 -7.86 -16.79 7.65
CA ARG A 63 -8.16 -16.28 6.33
C ARG A 63 -9.67 -16.08 6.25
N THR A 64 -10.10 -14.83 6.18
CA THR A 64 -11.47 -14.50 5.80
C THR A 64 -11.59 -14.67 4.30
N GLY A 65 -12.64 -15.35 3.86
CA GLY A 65 -12.90 -15.54 2.44
C GLY A 65 -13.14 -14.20 1.74
N ASP A 66 -12.88 -14.17 0.44
CA ASP A 66 -13.43 -13.17 -0.44
C ASP A 66 -14.97 -13.34 -0.40
N GLU A 67 -15.65 -12.72 0.56
CA GLU A 67 -17.04 -12.33 0.32
C GLU A 67 -16.97 -11.36 -0.85
N VAL A 68 -17.01 -11.94 -2.06
CA VAL A 68 -17.14 -11.19 -3.29
C VAL A 68 -18.52 -10.58 -3.18
N GLU A 69 -18.55 -9.35 -2.69
CA GLU A 69 -19.77 -8.56 -2.69
C GLU A 69 -20.30 -8.53 -4.12
N GLU A 70 -21.61 -8.75 -4.23
CA GLU A 70 -22.27 -8.77 -5.52
C GLU A 70 -21.91 -7.50 -6.30
N PHE A 71 -21.52 -7.64 -7.56
CA PHE A 71 -21.04 -6.51 -8.36
C PHE A 71 -22.02 -5.31 -8.33
N SER A 72 -23.32 -5.58 -8.26
CA SER A 72 -24.38 -4.58 -8.13
C SER A 72 -24.19 -3.66 -6.90
N LYS A 73 -23.68 -4.18 -5.79
CA LYS A 73 -23.45 -3.44 -4.53
C LYS A 73 -22.17 -2.62 -4.56
N VAL A 74 -21.14 -3.09 -5.26
CA VAL A 74 -19.82 -2.45 -5.31
C VAL A 74 -19.58 -1.61 -6.57
N LYS A 75 -20.46 -1.70 -7.57
CA LYS A 75 -20.32 -1.04 -8.89
C LYS A 75 -20.01 0.46 -8.77
N ASP A 76 -20.72 1.16 -7.90
CA ASP A 76 -20.55 2.61 -7.75
C ASP A 76 -19.20 2.97 -7.11
N ALA A 77 -18.78 2.19 -6.10
CA ALA A 77 -17.46 2.36 -5.47
C ALA A 77 -16.32 2.07 -6.46
N VAL A 78 -16.44 0.98 -7.22
CA VAL A 78 -15.47 0.61 -8.27
C VAL A 78 -15.42 1.68 -9.36
N ASN A 79 -16.56 2.14 -9.87
CA ASN A 79 -16.62 3.21 -10.86
C ASN A 79 -15.96 4.49 -10.36
N LYS A 80 -16.25 4.90 -9.11
CA LYS A 80 -15.65 6.10 -8.53
C LYS A 80 -14.14 5.98 -8.39
N ALA A 81 -13.64 4.83 -7.93
CA ALA A 81 -12.21 4.58 -7.81
C ALA A 81 -11.51 4.60 -9.18
N CYS A 82 -12.05 3.86 -10.16
CA CYS A 82 -11.51 3.85 -11.52
C CYS A 82 -11.59 5.21 -12.19
N PHE A 83 -12.70 5.92 -12.05
CA PHE A 83 -12.91 7.24 -12.61
C PHE A 83 -11.91 8.24 -12.07
N ASN A 84 -11.71 8.30 -10.75
CA ASN A 84 -10.79 9.26 -10.14
C ASN A 84 -9.34 9.04 -10.61
N THR A 85 -8.90 7.78 -10.70
CA THR A 85 -7.55 7.46 -11.21
C THR A 85 -7.41 7.90 -12.66
N LYS A 86 -8.34 7.54 -13.54
CA LYS A 86 -8.29 7.90 -14.96
C LYS A 86 -8.46 9.40 -15.20
N PHE A 87 -9.34 10.04 -14.44
CA PHE A 87 -9.53 11.48 -14.49
C PHE A 87 -8.26 12.21 -14.07
N LYS A 88 -7.61 11.80 -12.97
CA LYS A 88 -6.35 12.38 -12.52
C LYS A 88 -5.25 12.25 -13.58
N GLU A 89 -5.07 11.05 -14.14
CA GLU A 89 -4.09 10.81 -15.22
C GLU A 89 -4.33 11.74 -16.42
N LEU A 90 -5.58 11.88 -16.87
CA LEU A 90 -5.95 12.73 -18.00
C LEU A 90 -5.84 14.22 -17.67
N PHE A 91 -6.25 14.62 -16.47
CA PHE A 91 -6.21 15.99 -15.99
C PHE A 91 -4.77 16.47 -15.86
N ASP A 92 -3.89 15.68 -15.24
CA ASP A 92 -2.47 15.99 -15.10
C ASP A 92 -1.82 16.15 -16.48
N LYS A 93 -2.16 15.27 -17.44
CA LYS A 93 -1.68 15.38 -18.82
C LYS A 93 -2.18 16.66 -19.50
N TYR A 94 -3.46 16.98 -19.37
CA TYR A 94 -4.07 18.17 -19.97
C TYR A 94 -3.50 19.46 -19.39
N VAL A 95 -3.36 19.55 -18.06
CA VAL A 95 -2.74 20.71 -17.39
C VAL A 95 -1.29 20.87 -17.81
N ASN A 96 -0.54 19.79 -17.95
CA ASN A 96 0.84 19.86 -18.43
C ASN A 96 0.92 20.36 -19.88
N GLN A 97 0.01 19.93 -20.76
CA GLN A 97 -0.06 20.47 -22.12
C GLN A 97 -0.35 21.98 -22.12
N LEU A 98 -1.37 22.42 -21.37
CA LEU A 98 -1.69 23.84 -21.24
C LEU A 98 -0.51 24.66 -20.69
N LYS A 99 0.25 24.11 -19.74
CA LYS A 99 1.44 24.76 -19.21
C LYS A 99 2.57 24.87 -20.23
N THR A 100 2.73 23.87 -21.11
CA THR A 100 3.71 23.91 -22.20
C THR A 100 3.32 24.91 -23.29
N ASP A 101 2.04 24.99 -23.62
CA ASP A 101 1.54 25.86 -24.68
C ASP A 101 1.44 27.33 -24.23
N ALA A 102 1.32 27.58 -22.93
CA ALA A 102 1.30 28.92 -22.36
C ALA A 102 2.73 29.46 -22.12
N GLN A 103 2.93 30.75 -22.41
CA GLN A 103 4.11 31.46 -21.90
C GLN A 103 3.95 31.73 -20.40
N ILE A 104 4.43 30.80 -19.58
CA ILE A 104 4.45 30.95 -18.12
C ILE A 104 5.79 31.57 -17.72
N LYS A 105 5.75 32.78 -17.14
CA LYS A 105 6.89 33.39 -16.44
C LYS A 105 6.73 33.13 -14.95
N ILE A 106 7.63 32.32 -14.40
CA ILE A 106 7.74 32.08 -12.96
C ILE A 106 8.76 33.06 -12.41
N TYR A 107 8.37 33.84 -11.41
CA TYR A 107 9.28 34.76 -10.73
C TYR A 107 9.68 34.14 -9.39
N ASP A 108 10.83 33.45 -9.39
CA ASP A 108 11.27 32.60 -8.28
C ASP A 108 11.51 33.36 -6.97
N GLU A 109 11.94 34.63 -7.02
CA GLU A 109 12.16 35.44 -5.81
C GLU A 109 10.85 35.78 -5.09
N GLU A 110 9.82 36.22 -5.81
CA GLU A 110 8.51 36.50 -5.20
C GLU A 110 7.88 35.24 -4.62
N VAL A 111 7.97 34.10 -5.33
CA VAL A 111 7.45 32.81 -4.87
C VAL A 111 8.13 32.38 -3.57
N ARG A 112 9.46 32.44 -3.52
CA ARG A 112 10.23 32.10 -2.32
C ARG A 112 9.91 33.02 -1.13
N SER A 113 9.73 34.32 -1.38
CA SER A 113 9.36 35.29 -0.35
C SER A 113 7.95 35.07 0.22
N LEU A 114 7.03 34.51 -0.58
CA LEU A 114 5.67 34.15 -0.18
C LEU A 114 5.66 32.88 0.66
N GLU A 115 6.41 31.86 0.26
CA GLU A 115 6.54 30.60 1.00
C GLU A 115 7.13 30.83 2.40
N GLU A 116 8.17 31.67 2.51
CA GLU A 116 8.79 32.04 3.79
C GLU A 116 7.82 32.82 4.72
N LYS A 117 6.88 33.58 4.16
CA LYS A 117 5.85 34.29 4.93
C LYS A 117 4.71 33.39 5.39
N LEU A 118 4.39 32.34 4.64
CA LEU A 118 3.33 31.37 4.97
C LEU A 118 3.78 30.32 5.99
N GLN A 119 5.09 30.10 6.16
CA GLN A 119 5.67 29.21 7.17
C GLN A 119 5.94 29.88 8.53
N ARG A 120 5.61 31.17 8.69
CA ARG A 120 5.68 31.91 9.96
C ARG A 120 4.28 32.18 10.51
#